data_AF-A0A924DEB2-F1
#
_entry.id   AF-A0A924DEB2-F1
#
_cell.length_a   1.000
_cell.length_b   1.000
_cell.length_c   1.000
_cell.angle_alpha   90.00
_cell.angle_beta   90.00
_cell.angle_gamma   90.00
#
_symmetry.space_group_name_H-M   'P 1'
#
loop_
_entity.id
_entity.type
_entity.pdbx_description
1 polymer ?
#
loop_
_entity_poly.entity_id
_entity_poly.type
_entity_poly.pdbx_seq_one_letter_code
_entity_poly.pdbx_strand_id
1 'polypeptide(L)'
;MTPDRDLNLNKIRRPNPTLTETAPALSPLSEEAQLVSPCLSIECVESPETADSRFSSQFEDPLFQTAPVPHAFVKRFCDITISLVILLFLSPFMIAAALAVRLTSKGPIVFKQVRVGRGGRYFWCYKFRSMCIDAEAQKNQLMHLNEASGPVFKMKRDPRITPVGAFIRKFSIDELPQFFNVIKGEMSLVGPRPPVPSEVAQYTVYHRGRLAVQPGLTCLWQIGGRSNVSFERWVELDLLYIETMSFSNDVKILVKTIPAVLKGSGAH
;
A
#
# COMPACT_ATOMS: atom_id res chain seq x y z
N MET A 1 -30.11 -16.03 14.65
CA MET A 1 -29.21 -17.08 14.10
C MET A 1 -28.93 -16.72 12.64
N THR A 2 -27.94 -15.88 12.39
CA THR A 2 -27.52 -15.50 11.03
C THR A 2 -26.35 -16.40 10.62
N PRO A 3 -26.38 -17.05 9.46
CA PRO A 3 -25.34 -18.00 9.09
C PRO A 3 -24.03 -17.27 8.82
N ASP A 4 -22.98 -17.81 9.42
CA ASP A 4 -21.59 -17.39 9.29
C ASP A 4 -21.16 -17.52 7.82
N ARG A 5 -21.03 -16.39 7.12
CA ARG A 5 -20.23 -16.33 5.88
C ARG A 5 -18.78 -16.15 6.31
N ASP A 6 -18.14 -17.28 6.60
CA ASP A 6 -16.69 -17.37 6.70
C ASP A 6 -16.07 -16.77 5.43
N LEU A 7 -15.09 -15.86 5.62
CA LEU A 7 -14.15 -15.50 4.54
C LEU A 7 -13.36 -16.78 4.21
N ASN A 8 -13.94 -17.61 3.35
CA ASN A 8 -13.31 -18.83 2.87
C ASN A 8 -12.27 -18.42 1.83
N LEU A 9 -11.06 -18.12 2.30
CA LEU A 9 -9.88 -17.79 1.50
C LEU A 9 -9.51 -18.91 0.49
N ASN A 10 -10.14 -20.09 0.57
CA ASN A 10 -9.93 -21.22 -0.33
C ASN A 10 -11.02 -21.38 -1.41
N LYS A 11 -12.08 -20.57 -1.41
CA LYS A 11 -13.11 -20.55 -2.49
C LYS A 11 -12.75 -19.51 -3.56
N ILE A 12 -11.60 -19.67 -4.21
CA ILE A 12 -11.25 -18.89 -5.40
C ILE A 12 -11.36 -19.84 -6.58
N ARG A 13 -12.50 -19.79 -7.29
CA ARG A 13 -12.58 -20.43 -8.61
C ARG A 13 -11.65 -19.65 -9.54
N ARG A 14 -10.70 -20.33 -10.16
CA ARG A 14 -10.01 -19.81 -11.35
C ARG A 14 -11.08 -19.52 -12.41
N PRO A 15 -11.07 -18.39 -13.13
CA PRO A 15 -11.85 -18.29 -14.35
C PRO A 15 -11.37 -19.38 -15.32
N ASN A 16 -12.34 -20.08 -15.91
CA ASN A 16 -12.12 -21.22 -16.81
C ASN A 16 -11.49 -20.72 -18.13
N PRO A 17 -10.34 -21.24 -18.59
CA PRO A 17 -9.73 -20.84 -19.85
C PRO A 17 -10.44 -21.59 -20.98
N THR A 18 -11.65 -21.17 -21.34
CA THR A 18 -12.36 -21.74 -22.50
C THR A 18 -13.37 -20.74 -23.02
N LEU A 19 -12.87 -19.72 -23.72
CA LEU A 19 -13.59 -18.99 -24.76
C LEU A 19 -12.58 -18.67 -25.87
N THR A 20 -12.11 -19.72 -26.54
CA THR A 20 -11.67 -19.62 -27.93
C THR A 20 -12.91 -19.78 -28.80
N GLU A 21 -13.46 -18.66 -29.29
CA GLU A 21 -14.16 -18.64 -30.58
C GLU A 21 -14.38 -17.19 -31.07
N THR A 22 -13.71 -16.90 -32.19
CA THR A 22 -14.05 -15.91 -33.24
C THR A 22 -14.24 -14.44 -32.85
N ALA A 23 -13.14 -13.67 -32.89
CA ALA A 23 -13.20 -12.23 -33.14
C ALA A 23 -13.45 -11.99 -34.65
N PRO A 24 -14.43 -11.16 -35.05
CA PRO A 24 -14.57 -10.75 -36.44
C PRO A 24 -13.47 -9.75 -36.81
N ALA A 25 -12.92 -9.90 -38.02
CA ALA A 25 -11.92 -9.01 -38.57
C ALA A 25 -12.48 -7.57 -38.69
N LEU A 26 -11.91 -6.64 -37.94
CA LEU A 26 -12.14 -5.20 -38.10
C LEU A 26 -11.09 -4.64 -39.08
N SER A 27 -11.60 -4.11 -40.18
CA SER A 27 -10.90 -3.40 -41.25
C SER A 27 -10.21 -2.11 -40.76
N PRO A 28 -9.20 -1.59 -41.48
CA PRO A 28 -8.40 -0.46 -41.04
C PRO A 28 -9.07 0.87 -41.39
N LEU A 29 -9.55 1.58 -40.37
CA LEU A 29 -9.93 3.01 -40.40
C LEU A 29 -9.56 3.53 -38.99
N SER A 30 -8.84 4.61 -38.77
CA SER A 30 -8.37 5.73 -39.59
C SER A 30 -7.28 6.44 -38.77
N GLU A 31 -6.31 7.08 -39.44
CA GLU A 31 -5.10 7.73 -38.93
C GLU A 31 -5.30 8.94 -37.97
N GLU A 32 -6.41 9.05 -37.24
CA GLU A 32 -6.67 10.20 -36.36
C GLU A 32 -6.38 9.97 -34.86
N ALA A 33 -5.84 8.80 -34.47
CA ALA A 33 -5.49 8.52 -33.07
C ALA A 33 -4.10 9.05 -32.63
N GLN A 34 -3.39 9.81 -33.49
CA GLN A 34 -2.01 10.28 -33.24
C GLN A 34 -1.89 11.77 -32.85
N LEU A 35 -3.00 12.48 -32.59
CA LEU A 35 -2.99 13.93 -32.35
C LEU A 35 -3.64 14.39 -31.04
N VAL A 36 -3.53 13.59 -29.97
CA VAL A 36 -3.75 14.07 -28.59
C VAL A 36 -2.45 14.08 -27.81
N SER A 37 -1.73 15.19 -28.04
CA SER A 37 -0.76 15.90 -27.20
C SER A 37 0.29 15.15 -26.35
N PRO A 38 1.58 15.49 -26.50
CA PRO A 38 2.71 14.90 -25.78
C PRO A 38 2.90 15.58 -24.42
N CYS A 39 2.41 14.98 -23.35
CA CYS A 39 2.82 15.37 -21.99
C CYS A 39 3.09 14.14 -21.11
N LEU A 40 3.67 13.10 -21.72
CA LEU A 40 4.08 11.87 -21.03
C LEU A 40 5.59 11.88 -20.74
N SER A 41 6.14 13.03 -20.35
CA SER A 41 7.40 13.09 -19.63
C SER A 41 7.09 13.01 -18.14
N ILE A 42 6.83 11.80 -17.65
CA ILE A 42 7.01 11.50 -16.23
C ILE A 42 8.53 11.50 -16.02
N GLU A 43 9.11 12.70 -15.93
CA GLU A 43 10.43 12.85 -15.34
C GLU A 43 10.34 12.30 -13.92
N CYS A 44 11.24 11.35 -13.62
CA CYS A 44 11.48 10.82 -12.29
C CYS A 44 11.50 11.99 -11.29
N VAL A 45 10.54 11.99 -10.35
CA VAL A 45 10.50 12.99 -9.28
C VAL A 45 11.68 12.72 -8.34
N GLU A 46 12.81 13.35 -8.62
CA GLU A 46 14.07 13.22 -7.88
C GLU A 46 14.26 14.28 -6.78
N SER A 47 13.29 15.16 -6.50
CA SER A 47 13.47 16.19 -5.46
C SER A 47 12.31 16.34 -4.46
N PRO A 48 12.60 16.53 -3.15
CA PRO A 48 11.58 16.76 -2.12
C PRO A 48 10.71 18.00 -2.35
N GLU A 49 11.22 19.03 -3.04
CA GLU A 49 10.52 20.31 -3.28
C GLU A 49 9.46 20.21 -4.38
N THR A 50 9.63 19.30 -5.36
CA THR A 50 8.62 19.05 -6.40
C THR A 50 7.48 18.15 -5.91
N ALA A 51 7.68 17.42 -4.82
CA ALA A 51 6.63 16.63 -4.19
C ALA A 51 5.61 17.50 -3.43
N ASP A 52 6.05 18.59 -2.79
CA ASP A 52 5.16 19.49 -2.04
C ASP A 52 4.28 20.37 -2.95
N SER A 53 4.76 20.76 -4.14
CA SER A 53 3.98 21.58 -5.08
C SER A 53 2.95 20.78 -5.90
N ARG A 54 3.15 19.47 -6.11
CA ARG A 54 2.17 18.56 -6.77
C ARG A 54 1.27 17.81 -5.79
N PHE A 55 1.42 18.07 -4.50
CA PHE A 55 0.51 17.63 -3.44
C PHE A 55 -0.85 18.36 -3.49
N SER A 56 -1.07 19.19 -4.52
CA SER A 56 -2.36 19.78 -4.83
C SER A 56 -3.38 18.67 -5.11
N SER A 57 -4.38 18.65 -4.25
CA SER A 57 -5.59 17.83 -4.15
C SER A 57 -6.46 17.64 -5.40
N GLN A 58 -5.95 17.83 -6.62
CA GLN A 58 -6.75 17.93 -7.85
C GLN A 58 -6.19 17.14 -9.05
N PHE A 59 -5.44 16.07 -8.84
CA PHE A 59 -5.21 15.11 -9.93
C PHE A 59 -6.25 13.99 -9.84
N GLU A 60 -7.43 14.23 -10.41
CA GLU A 60 -8.34 13.16 -10.80
C GLU A 60 -7.95 12.74 -12.21
N ASP A 61 -7.08 11.74 -12.32
CA ASP A 61 -6.80 11.11 -13.61
C ASP A 61 -8.08 10.37 -14.06
N PRO A 62 -8.61 10.60 -15.27
CA PRO A 62 -9.71 9.80 -15.80
C PRO A 62 -9.39 8.30 -15.86
N LEU A 63 -8.11 7.91 -15.78
CA LEU A 63 -7.66 6.52 -15.68
C LEU A 63 -7.75 5.93 -14.26
N PHE A 64 -8.04 6.73 -13.23
CA PHE A 64 -8.22 6.27 -11.85
C PHE A 64 -9.69 6.41 -11.42
N GLN A 65 -10.45 5.33 -11.56
CA GLN A 65 -11.82 5.28 -11.07
C GLN A 65 -11.84 5.13 -9.54
N THR A 66 -12.64 5.95 -8.86
CA THR A 66 -12.88 5.79 -7.42
C THR A 66 -14.17 5.03 -7.15
N ALA A 67 -14.19 4.25 -6.07
CA ALA A 67 -15.36 3.49 -5.65
C ALA A 67 -16.00 4.15 -4.41
N PRO A 68 -17.35 4.16 -4.30
CA PRO A 68 -18.01 4.55 -3.07
C PRO A 68 -17.71 3.53 -1.96
N VAL A 69 -17.57 4.02 -0.73
CA VAL A 69 -17.42 3.17 0.45
C VAL A 69 -18.77 3.09 1.16
N PRO A 70 -19.44 1.91 1.21
CA PRO A 70 -20.83 1.81 1.69
C PRO A 70 -21.03 2.32 3.13
N HIS A 71 -20.04 2.12 4.00
CA HIS A 71 -20.05 2.52 5.41
C HIS A 71 -19.06 3.66 5.70
N ALA A 72 -18.86 4.59 4.77
CA ALA A 72 -17.81 5.62 4.83
C ALA A 72 -17.79 6.42 6.14
N PHE A 73 -18.94 6.86 6.64
CA PHE A 73 -19.03 7.65 7.87
C PHE A 73 -18.58 6.86 9.10
N VAL A 74 -19.12 5.65 9.27
CA VAL A 74 -18.77 4.74 10.37
C VAL A 74 -17.31 4.35 10.29
N LYS A 75 -16.82 3.98 9.09
CA LYS A 75 -15.42 3.66 8.83
C LYS A 75 -14.52 4.81 9.25
N ARG A 76 -14.83 6.04 8.83
CA ARG A 76 -14.05 7.22 9.13
C ARG A 76 -14.02 7.53 10.63
N PHE A 77 -15.16 7.43 11.30
CA PHE A 77 -15.26 7.62 12.74
C PHE A 77 -14.42 6.59 13.51
N CYS A 78 -14.52 5.31 13.14
CA CYS A 78 -13.72 4.24 13.72
C CYS A 78 -12.22 4.43 13.44
N ASP A 79 -11.86 4.79 12.20
CA ASP A 79 -10.47 5.04 11.81
C ASP A 79 -9.82 6.10 12.70
N ILE A 80 -10.48 7.24 12.90
CA ILE A 80 -9.96 8.31 13.77
C ILE A 80 -9.89 7.84 15.23
N THR A 81 -10.99 7.30 15.75
CA THR A 81 -11.10 6.95 17.17
C THR A 81 -10.07 5.89 17.57
N ILE A 82 -9.98 4.80 16.81
CA ILE A 82 -9.03 3.72 17.07
C ILE A 82 -7.59 4.22 16.89
N SER A 83 -7.30 5.05 15.88
CA SER A 83 -5.96 5.61 15.68
C SER A 83 -5.52 6.49 16.86
N LEU A 84 -6.42 7.34 17.37
CA LEU A 84 -6.14 8.18 18.54
C LEU A 84 -5.88 7.34 19.80
N VAL A 85 -6.69 6.31 20.04
CA VAL A 85 -6.51 5.39 21.16
C VAL A 85 -5.16 4.68 21.04
N ILE A 86 -4.82 4.13 19.87
CA ILE A 86 -3.55 3.44 19.65
C ILE A 86 -2.37 4.39 19.85
N LEU A 87 -2.42 5.62 19.30
CA LEU A 87 -1.37 6.61 19.49
C LEU A 87 -1.20 7.00 20.95
N LEU A 88 -2.29 7.16 21.70
CA LEU A 88 -2.24 7.48 23.13
C LEU A 88 -1.52 6.37 23.92
N PHE A 89 -1.98 5.11 23.77
CA PHE A 89 -1.44 3.98 24.53
C PHE A 89 -0.03 3.55 24.08
N LEU A 90 0.28 3.65 22.79
CA LEU A 90 1.60 3.30 22.25
C LEU A 90 2.58 4.48 22.23
N SER A 91 2.18 5.68 22.64
CA SER A 91 3.07 6.85 22.67
C SER A 91 4.37 6.63 23.46
N PRO A 92 4.40 5.96 24.62
CA PRO A 92 5.66 5.73 25.34
C PRO A 92 6.60 4.83 24.53
N PHE A 93 6.02 3.86 23.82
CA PHE A 93 6.76 2.92 23.00
C PHE A 93 7.27 3.56 21.70
N MET A 94 6.49 4.48 21.12
CA MET A 94 6.93 5.32 20.00
C MET A 94 8.08 6.23 20.39
N ILE A 95 8.07 6.80 21.60
CA ILE A 95 9.18 7.62 22.11
C ILE A 95 10.44 6.76 22.29
N ALA A 96 10.31 5.56 22.86
CA ALA A 96 11.44 4.63 23.01
C ALA A 96 12.02 4.21 21.65
N ALA A 97 11.17 3.88 20.67
CA ALA A 97 11.61 3.56 19.32
C ALA A 97 12.29 4.76 18.63
N ALA A 98 11.73 5.96 18.79
CA ALA A 98 12.30 7.20 18.27
C ALA A 98 13.71 7.46 18.83
N LEU A 99 13.89 7.27 20.14
CA LEU A 99 15.18 7.41 20.81
C LEU A 99 16.19 6.35 20.32
N ALA A 100 15.77 5.08 20.24
CA ALA A 100 16.62 4.00 19.74
C ALA A 100 17.11 4.27 18.30
N VAL A 101 16.24 4.74 17.42
CA VAL A 101 16.60 5.14 16.05
C VAL A 101 17.58 6.32 16.07
N ARG A 102 17.34 7.34 16.91
CA ARG A 102 18.18 8.54 16.99
C ARG A 102 19.59 8.28 17.51
N LEU A 103 19.73 7.31 18.42
CA LEU A 103 20.99 6.94 19.06
C LEU A 103 21.83 5.98 18.20
N THR A 104 21.17 5.15 17.37
CA THR A 104 21.86 4.10 16.60
C THR A 104 22.04 4.41 15.12
N SER A 105 21.36 5.43 14.60
CA SER A 105 21.46 5.84 13.20
C SER A 105 21.57 7.36 13.07
N LYS A 106 22.31 7.82 12.06
CA LYS A 106 22.38 9.24 11.70
C LYS A 106 21.11 9.64 10.92
N GLY A 107 20.73 10.91 11.00
CA GLY A 107 19.62 11.48 10.24
C GLY A 107 18.29 11.56 11.01
N PRO A 108 17.19 11.94 10.33
CA PRO A 108 15.91 12.18 10.99
C PRO A 108 15.23 10.88 11.42
N ILE A 109 14.56 10.93 12.57
CA ILE A 109 13.85 9.80 13.21
C ILE A 109 12.70 9.31 12.32
N VAL A 110 11.92 10.25 11.80
CA VAL A 110 10.80 9.97 10.90
C VAL A 110 11.29 10.04 9.46
N PHE A 111 11.08 8.96 8.74
CA PHE A 111 11.23 8.87 7.30
C PHE A 111 9.88 9.16 6.64
N LYS A 112 9.91 9.94 5.55
CA LYS A 112 8.73 10.24 4.73
C LYS A 112 8.93 9.63 3.36
N GLN A 113 7.93 8.91 2.85
CA GLN A 113 7.94 8.35 1.51
C GLN A 113 6.71 8.77 0.74
N VAL A 114 6.89 9.25 -0.48
CA VAL A 114 5.76 9.51 -1.38
C VAL A 114 5.08 8.18 -1.72
N ARG A 115 3.77 8.15 -1.55
CA ARG A 115 2.89 7.03 -1.88
C ARG A 115 1.71 7.52 -2.70
N VAL A 116 1.06 6.60 -3.40
CA VAL A 116 -0.16 6.87 -4.17
C VAL A 116 -1.36 6.34 -3.40
N GLY A 117 -2.38 7.16 -3.23
CA GLY A 117 -3.62 6.86 -2.51
C GLY A 117 -4.83 6.80 -3.43
N ARG A 118 -6.01 7.03 -2.83
CA ARG A 118 -7.29 6.99 -3.54
C ARG A 118 -7.30 7.94 -4.75
N GLY A 119 -7.71 7.43 -5.91
CA GLY A 119 -7.81 8.22 -7.15
C GLY A 119 -6.45 8.63 -7.72
N GLY A 120 -5.36 7.98 -7.33
CA GLY A 120 -4.02 8.34 -7.82
C GLY A 120 -3.36 9.51 -7.07
N ARG A 121 -3.99 10.04 -6.01
CA ARG A 121 -3.45 11.19 -5.27
C ARG A 121 -2.18 10.83 -4.50
N TYR A 122 -1.16 11.67 -4.61
CA TYR A 122 0.07 11.49 -3.83
C TYR A 122 -0.12 11.88 -2.37
N PHE A 123 0.54 11.16 -1.47
CA PHE A 123 0.63 11.53 -0.06
C PHE A 123 1.97 11.12 0.59
N TRP A 124 2.29 11.75 1.72
CA TRP A 124 3.49 11.49 2.50
C TRP A 124 3.23 10.39 3.51
N CYS A 125 3.67 9.16 3.25
CA CYS A 125 3.58 8.07 4.21
C CYS A 125 4.69 8.19 5.25
N TYR A 126 4.32 8.28 6.53
CA TYR A 126 5.26 8.44 7.64
C TYR A 126 5.68 7.08 8.22
N LYS A 127 6.98 6.87 8.41
CA LYS A 127 7.51 5.70 9.11
C LYS A 127 8.66 6.08 10.02
N PHE A 128 8.98 5.27 11.02
CA PHE A 128 10.28 5.39 11.67
C PHE A 128 11.38 4.90 10.73
N ARG A 129 12.52 5.58 10.74
CA ARG A 129 13.68 5.19 9.95
C ARG A 129 14.20 3.84 10.44
N SER A 130 14.08 2.82 9.58
CA SER A 130 14.62 1.47 9.81
C SER A 130 15.83 1.15 8.92
N MET A 131 16.21 2.05 8.01
CA MET A 131 17.30 1.87 7.06
C MET A 131 18.36 2.97 7.16
N CYS A 132 19.55 2.70 6.63
CA CYS A 132 20.63 3.68 6.48
C CYS A 132 20.22 4.89 5.61
N ILE A 133 20.96 6.00 5.70
CA ILE A 133 20.60 7.25 5.00
C ILE A 133 20.63 7.08 3.48
N ASP A 134 21.59 6.31 2.99
CA ASP A 134 21.88 6.03 1.58
C ASP A 134 21.10 4.84 1.01
N ALA A 135 20.09 4.34 1.75
CA ALA A 135 19.32 3.15 1.37
C ALA A 135 18.65 3.26 -0.02
N GLU A 136 18.19 4.45 -0.42
CA GLU A 136 17.58 4.63 -1.75
C GLU A 136 18.64 4.53 -2.87
N ALA A 137 19.84 5.10 -2.66
CA ALA A 137 20.95 4.99 -3.61
C ALA A 137 21.42 3.53 -3.75
N GLN A 138 21.55 2.82 -2.62
CA GLN A 138 21.89 1.39 -2.61
C GLN A 138 20.80 0.53 -3.27
N LYS A 139 19.53 0.94 -3.23
CA LYS A 139 18.41 0.19 -3.81
C LYS A 139 18.65 -0.13 -5.28
N ASN A 140 19.07 0.87 -6.06
CA ASN A 140 19.31 0.73 -7.50
C ASN A 140 20.40 -0.31 -7.78
N GLN A 141 21.44 -0.34 -6.95
CA GLN A 141 22.51 -1.33 -7.04
C GLN A 141 22.05 -2.74 -6.65
N LEU A 142 21.06 -2.85 -5.76
CA LEU A 142 20.51 -4.12 -5.26
C LEU A 142 19.32 -4.65 -6.05
N MET A 143 18.84 -3.94 -7.08
CA MET A 143 17.68 -4.37 -7.89
C MET A 143 17.84 -5.76 -8.50
N HIS A 144 19.07 -6.16 -8.82
CA HIS A 144 19.40 -7.51 -9.33
C HIS A 144 19.18 -8.63 -8.30
N LEU A 145 19.06 -8.31 -7.01
CA LEU A 145 18.79 -9.24 -5.92
C LEU A 145 17.31 -9.27 -5.50
N ASN A 146 16.41 -8.68 -6.29
CA ASN A 146 14.98 -8.64 -5.97
C ASN A 146 14.38 -10.06 -5.95
N GLU A 147 13.81 -10.45 -4.81
CA GLU A 147 13.12 -11.73 -4.61
C GLU A 147 11.61 -11.64 -4.92
N ALA A 148 11.08 -10.45 -5.15
CA ALA A 148 9.67 -10.27 -5.51
C ALA A 148 9.43 -10.34 -7.02
N SER A 149 8.27 -10.87 -7.40
CA SER A 149 7.74 -10.74 -8.75
C SER A 149 6.95 -9.42 -8.93
N GLY A 150 6.91 -8.92 -10.15
CA GLY A 150 6.21 -7.68 -10.50
C GLY A 150 6.99 -6.41 -10.11
N PRO A 151 6.31 -5.26 -10.00
CA PRO A 151 6.97 -3.96 -9.83
C PRO A 151 7.47 -3.68 -8.40
N VAL A 152 7.31 -4.65 -7.49
CA VAL A 152 7.64 -4.51 -6.08
C VAL A 152 9.06 -4.98 -5.82
N PHE A 153 9.77 -4.28 -4.94
CA PHE A 153 11.08 -4.72 -4.44
C PHE A 153 10.95 -5.43 -3.08
N LYS A 154 11.48 -6.65 -2.96
CA LYS A 154 11.66 -7.37 -1.68
C LYS A 154 13.00 -8.06 -1.65
N MET A 155 13.66 -8.03 -0.50
CA MET A 155 14.91 -8.74 -0.24
C MET A 155 14.88 -9.22 1.21
N LYS A 156 15.12 -10.51 1.48
CA LYS A 156 15.01 -11.06 2.84
C LYS A 156 16.10 -10.59 3.79
N ARG A 157 17.30 -10.43 3.26
CA ARG A 157 18.49 -9.97 4.00
C ARG A 157 18.96 -8.66 3.39
N ASP A 158 18.16 -7.63 3.59
CA ASP A 158 18.46 -6.31 3.06
C ASP A 158 19.60 -5.65 3.87
N PRO A 159 20.79 -5.43 3.27
CA PRO A 159 21.94 -4.87 3.97
C PRO A 159 21.72 -3.41 4.41
N ARG A 160 20.67 -2.76 3.91
CA ARG A 160 20.33 -1.37 4.23
C ARG A 160 19.63 -1.23 5.58
N ILE A 161 19.12 -2.33 6.14
CA ILE A 161 18.37 -2.32 7.40
C ILE A 161 19.33 -2.24 8.59
N THR A 162 19.09 -1.30 9.51
CA THR A 162 19.90 -1.21 10.74
C THR A 162 19.49 -2.28 11.75
N PRO A 163 20.33 -2.65 12.74
CA PRO A 163 19.96 -3.65 13.75
C PRO A 163 18.68 -3.28 14.52
N VAL A 164 18.56 -2.01 14.93
CA VAL A 164 17.31 -1.47 15.53
C VAL A 164 16.17 -1.50 14.51
N GLY A 165 16.46 -1.14 13.26
CA GLY A 165 15.54 -1.22 12.13
C GLY A 165 14.90 -2.60 11.95
N ALA A 166 15.69 -3.66 12.04
CA ALA A 166 15.22 -5.04 11.94
C ALA A 166 14.23 -5.37 13.08
N PHE A 167 14.52 -4.92 14.30
CA PHE A 167 13.63 -5.11 15.44
C PHE A 167 12.30 -4.37 15.27
N ILE A 168 12.35 -3.07 14.91
CA ILE A 168 11.12 -2.27 14.77
C ILE A 168 10.25 -2.74 13.59
N ARG A 169 10.86 -3.21 12.49
CA ARG A 169 10.14 -3.82 11.36
C ARG A 169 9.47 -5.14 11.72
N LYS A 170 10.14 -5.97 12.52
CA LYS A 170 9.63 -7.29 12.95
C LYS A 170 8.27 -7.18 13.64
N PHE A 171 8.09 -6.16 14.46
CA PHE A 171 6.86 -5.90 15.22
C PHE A 171 6.01 -4.78 14.61
N SER A 172 6.30 -4.34 13.38
CA SER A 172 5.59 -3.24 12.69
C SER A 172 5.55 -1.93 13.47
N ILE A 173 6.51 -1.71 14.36
CA ILE A 173 6.66 -0.50 15.17
C ILE A 173 7.05 0.68 14.28
N ASP A 174 7.79 0.41 13.21
CA ASP A 174 8.18 1.42 12.22
C ASP A 174 6.99 2.03 11.48
N GLU A 175 5.83 1.38 11.49
CA GLU A 175 4.61 1.83 10.83
C GLU A 175 3.68 2.65 11.75
N LEU A 176 3.95 2.75 13.04
CA LEU A 176 3.14 3.53 13.98
C LEU A 176 2.94 5.01 13.56
N PRO A 177 3.92 5.71 12.96
CA PRO A 177 3.68 7.06 12.46
C PRO A 177 2.60 7.14 11.36
N GLN A 178 2.24 6.04 10.70
CA GLN A 178 1.18 6.03 9.69
C GLN A 178 -0.22 6.24 10.30
N PHE A 179 -0.42 6.06 11.61
CA PHE A 179 -1.68 6.45 12.26
C PHE A 179 -1.97 7.95 12.12
N PHE A 180 -0.95 8.81 11.96
CA PHE A 180 -1.16 10.21 11.62
C PHE A 180 -1.72 10.38 10.19
N ASN A 181 -1.31 9.54 9.23
CA ASN A 181 -1.89 9.52 7.88
C ASN A 181 -3.37 9.10 7.92
N VAL A 182 -3.71 8.15 8.80
CA VAL A 182 -5.10 7.75 9.03
C VAL A 182 -5.89 8.94 9.59
N ILE A 183 -5.40 9.63 10.61
CA ILE A 183 -6.08 10.81 11.16
C ILE A 183 -6.24 11.92 10.11
N LYS A 184 -5.27 12.14 9.24
CA LYS A 184 -5.35 13.10 8.12
C LYS A 184 -6.33 12.70 7.01
N GLY A 185 -6.75 11.44 6.96
CA GLY A 185 -7.65 10.92 5.92
C GLY A 185 -6.93 10.56 4.62
N GLU A 186 -5.60 10.50 4.64
CA GLU A 186 -4.78 10.01 3.53
C GLU A 186 -4.83 8.48 3.45
N MET A 187 -4.98 7.83 4.60
CA MET A 187 -5.11 6.38 4.76
C MET A 187 -6.35 6.01 5.59
N SER A 188 -6.71 4.73 5.58
CA SER A 188 -7.66 4.08 6.49
C SER A 188 -6.93 3.02 7.33
N LEU A 189 -7.55 2.50 8.40
CA LEU A 189 -7.00 1.36 9.11
C LEU A 189 -6.98 0.10 8.22
N VAL A 190 -8.05 -0.10 7.44
CA VAL A 190 -8.21 -1.25 6.55
C VAL A 190 -8.41 -0.77 5.12
N GLY A 191 -7.60 -1.30 4.21
CA GLY A 191 -7.60 -0.92 2.79
C GLY A 191 -6.41 -1.52 2.03
N PRO A 192 -6.36 -1.39 0.70
CA PRO A 192 -5.23 -1.84 -0.12
C PRO A 192 -3.90 -1.23 0.32
N ARG A 193 -2.79 -1.93 0.09
CA ARG A 193 -1.45 -1.38 0.41
C ARG A 193 -1.20 -0.11 -0.42
N PRO A 194 -0.73 1.00 0.17
CA PRO A 194 -0.32 2.19 -0.59
C PRO A 194 0.93 1.89 -1.44
N PRO A 195 0.85 1.91 -2.80
CA PRO A 195 2.02 1.69 -3.64
C PRO A 195 2.92 2.92 -3.72
N VAL A 196 4.18 2.71 -4.12
CA VAL A 196 5.07 3.83 -4.50
C VAL A 196 4.77 4.30 -5.93
N PRO A 197 5.08 5.56 -6.29
CA PRO A 197 4.85 6.09 -7.64
C PRO A 197 5.46 5.21 -8.75
N SER A 198 6.68 4.71 -8.53
CA SER A 198 7.38 3.84 -9.49
C SER A 198 6.70 2.48 -9.72
N GLU A 199 5.93 1.99 -8.73
CA GLU A 199 5.11 0.78 -8.87
C GLU A 199 3.90 1.11 -9.76
N VAL A 200 3.20 2.22 -9.49
CA VAL A 200 2.00 2.64 -10.22
C VAL A 200 2.29 2.95 -11.69
N ALA A 201 3.47 3.49 -12.00
CA ALA A 201 3.90 3.72 -13.38
C ALA A 201 3.90 2.44 -14.25
N GLN A 202 4.04 1.27 -13.63
CA GLN A 202 4.08 -0.04 -14.29
C GLN A 202 2.73 -0.77 -14.23
N TYR A 203 1.68 -0.16 -13.65
CA TYR A 203 0.39 -0.82 -13.46
C TYR A 203 -0.42 -0.90 -14.75
N THR A 204 -0.95 -2.08 -15.00
CA THR A 204 -2.04 -2.29 -15.97
C THR A 204 -3.32 -1.61 -15.47
N VAL A 205 -4.30 -1.41 -16.36
CA VAL A 205 -5.62 -0.87 -15.99
C VAL A 205 -6.26 -1.69 -14.86
N TYR A 206 -6.11 -3.02 -14.90
CA TYR A 206 -6.59 -3.92 -13.85
C TYR A 206 -5.91 -3.64 -12.51
N HIS A 207 -4.58 -3.48 -12.49
CA HIS A 207 -3.83 -3.19 -11.27
C HIS A 207 -4.22 -1.84 -10.63
N ARG A 208 -4.58 -0.85 -11.45
CA ARG A 208 -5.01 0.49 -10.99
C ARG A 208 -6.32 0.47 -10.22
N GLY A 209 -7.16 -0.56 -10.38
CA GLY A 209 -8.40 -0.71 -9.60
C GLY A 209 -8.19 -0.70 -8.08
N ARG A 210 -6.98 -1.08 -7.61
CA ARG A 210 -6.59 -1.02 -6.20
C ARG A 210 -6.55 0.39 -5.61
N LEU A 211 -6.49 1.42 -6.47
CA LEU A 211 -6.47 2.83 -6.08
C LEU A 211 -7.89 3.41 -5.98
N ALA A 212 -8.94 2.60 -6.12
CA ALA A 212 -10.31 3.09 -6.10
C ALA A 212 -10.77 3.60 -4.71
N VAL A 213 -10.14 3.13 -3.63
CA VAL A 213 -10.47 3.44 -2.24
C VAL A 213 -9.25 3.92 -1.47
N GLN A 214 -9.44 4.44 -0.25
CA GLN A 214 -8.31 4.83 0.59
C GLN A 214 -7.41 3.62 0.88
N PRO A 215 -6.07 3.78 0.76
CA PRO A 215 -5.15 2.74 1.15
C PRO A 215 -5.20 2.47 2.67
N GLY A 216 -4.84 1.27 3.09
CA GLY A 216 -4.92 0.79 4.46
C GLY A 216 -3.58 0.59 5.15
N LEU A 217 -3.59 0.61 6.48
CA LEU A 217 -2.50 0.08 7.32
C LEU A 217 -2.44 -1.46 7.26
N THR A 218 -3.60 -2.11 7.15
CA THR A 218 -3.72 -3.55 6.98
C THR A 218 -4.67 -3.91 5.84
N CYS A 219 -4.46 -5.08 5.25
CA CYS A 219 -5.16 -5.57 4.06
C CYS A 219 -5.37 -7.08 4.10
N LEU A 220 -6.17 -7.61 3.17
CA LEU A 220 -6.49 -9.05 3.12
C LEU A 220 -5.26 -9.94 2.94
N TRP A 221 -4.31 -9.55 2.10
CA TRP A 221 -3.10 -10.37 1.90
C TRP A 221 -2.14 -10.28 3.09
N GLN A 222 -2.17 -9.20 3.88
CA GLN A 222 -1.38 -9.05 5.10
C GLN A 222 -1.82 -9.99 6.23
N ILE A 223 -3.09 -10.43 6.21
CA ILE A 223 -3.60 -11.50 7.09
C ILE A 223 -3.59 -12.89 6.43
N GLY A 224 -3.51 -12.97 5.10
CA GLY A 224 -3.62 -14.21 4.31
C GLY A 224 -2.31 -14.87 3.88
N GLY A 225 -1.14 -14.32 4.25
CA GLY A 225 0.17 -14.89 3.86
C GLY A 225 1.35 -13.90 3.80
N ARG A 226 1.10 -12.59 3.96
CA ARG A 226 2.11 -11.51 3.94
C ARG A 226 3.05 -11.60 2.73
N SER A 227 4.37 -11.71 2.97
CA SER A 227 5.42 -11.59 1.97
C SER A 227 5.47 -12.73 0.95
N ASN A 228 4.84 -13.89 1.24
CA ASN A 228 4.96 -15.13 0.46
C ASN A 228 3.95 -15.25 -0.70
N VAL A 229 3.21 -14.18 -0.99
CA VAL A 229 2.18 -14.17 -2.03
C VAL A 229 2.70 -13.39 -3.25
N SER A 230 2.42 -13.89 -4.46
CA SER A 230 2.80 -13.22 -5.72
C SER A 230 2.11 -11.87 -5.88
N PHE A 231 2.69 -10.98 -6.67
CA PHE A 231 2.10 -9.65 -6.90
C PHE A 231 0.69 -9.72 -7.51
N GLU A 232 0.44 -10.59 -8.48
CA GLU A 232 -0.91 -10.76 -9.05
C GLU A 232 -1.92 -11.19 -8.00
N ARG A 233 -1.53 -12.11 -7.12
CA ARG A 233 -2.41 -12.55 -6.03
C ARG A 233 -2.62 -11.45 -4.98
N TRP A 234 -1.66 -10.55 -4.79
CA TRP A 234 -1.87 -9.32 -4.00
C TRP A 234 -2.92 -8.42 -4.61
N VAL A 235 -2.86 -8.20 -5.93
CA VAL A 235 -3.84 -7.39 -6.65
C VAL A 235 -5.23 -8.00 -6.49
N GLU A 236 -5.39 -9.30 -6.73
CA GLU A 236 -6.67 -10.00 -6.57
C GLU A 236 -7.24 -9.84 -5.16
N LEU A 237 -6.41 -9.95 -4.13
CA LEU A 237 -6.85 -9.79 -2.74
C LEU A 237 -7.25 -8.34 -2.41
N ASP A 238 -6.57 -7.35 -2.98
CA ASP A 238 -6.94 -5.95 -2.80
C ASP A 238 -8.25 -5.61 -3.55
N LEU A 239 -8.45 -6.13 -4.75
CA LEU A 239 -9.70 -5.96 -5.50
C LEU A 239 -10.87 -6.68 -4.82
N LEU A 240 -10.64 -7.91 -4.33
CA LEU A 240 -11.63 -8.65 -3.55
C LEU A 240 -12.06 -7.88 -2.29
N TYR A 241 -11.12 -7.21 -1.62
CA TYR A 241 -11.45 -6.34 -0.49
C TYR A 241 -12.39 -5.20 -0.91
N ILE A 242 -12.08 -4.54 -2.03
CA ILE A 242 -12.88 -3.43 -2.56
C ILE A 242 -14.30 -3.91 -2.89
N GLU A 243 -14.44 -5.06 -3.55
CA GLU A 243 -15.74 -5.64 -3.92
C GLU A 243 -16.57 -6.09 -2.71
N THR A 244 -15.92 -6.63 -1.68
CA THR A 244 -16.59 -7.20 -0.50
C THR A 244 -16.59 -6.27 0.71
N MET A 245 -16.32 -4.98 0.48
CA MET A 245 -16.12 -4.02 1.55
C MET A 245 -17.36 -3.89 2.45
N SER A 246 -17.19 -4.18 3.73
CA SER A 246 -18.22 -4.02 4.75
C SER A 246 -17.60 -3.78 6.11
N PHE A 247 -18.35 -3.14 7.01
CA PHE A 247 -17.88 -2.89 8.38
C PHE A 247 -17.49 -4.19 9.10
N SER A 248 -18.26 -5.26 8.93
CA SER A 248 -17.95 -6.57 9.51
C SER A 248 -16.62 -7.12 8.98
N ASN A 249 -16.37 -6.99 7.67
CA ASN A 249 -15.11 -7.44 7.08
C ASN A 249 -13.91 -6.60 7.56
N ASP A 250 -14.07 -5.29 7.72
CA ASP A 250 -13.04 -4.43 8.31
C ASP A 250 -12.68 -4.90 9.73
N VAL A 251 -13.67 -5.13 10.59
CA VAL A 251 -13.45 -5.65 11.95
C VAL A 251 -12.75 -7.01 11.93
N LYS A 252 -13.18 -7.93 11.05
CA LYS A 252 -12.52 -9.24 10.89
C LYS A 252 -11.04 -9.09 10.50
N ILE A 253 -10.71 -8.17 9.59
CA ILE A 253 -9.33 -7.93 9.16
C ILE A 253 -8.51 -7.33 10.31
N LEU A 254 -9.04 -6.35 11.05
CA LEU A 254 -8.36 -5.76 12.20
C LEU A 254 -8.03 -6.81 13.27
N VAL A 255 -9.00 -7.64 13.65
CA VAL A 255 -8.79 -8.70 14.64
C VAL A 255 -7.74 -9.70 14.17
N LYS A 256 -7.78 -10.11 12.89
CA LYS A 256 -6.78 -11.02 12.31
C LYS A 256 -5.39 -10.39 12.16
N THR A 257 -5.29 -9.07 12.20
CA THR A 257 -3.99 -8.36 12.10
C THR A 257 -3.19 -8.45 13.39
N ILE A 258 -3.85 -8.45 14.56
CA ILE A 258 -3.18 -8.52 15.88
C ILE A 258 -2.21 -9.70 15.99
N PRO A 259 -2.62 -10.98 15.78
CA PRO A 259 -1.69 -12.10 15.89
C PRO A 259 -0.61 -12.07 14.80
N ALA A 260 -0.89 -11.50 13.62
CA ALA A 260 0.09 -11.38 12.55
C ALA A 260 1.24 -10.41 12.92
N VAL A 261 0.92 -9.30 13.60
CA VAL A 261 1.90 -8.33 14.09
C VAL A 261 2.69 -8.92 15.28
N LEU A 262 2.01 -9.54 16.24
CA LEU A 262 2.67 -10.10 17.43
C LEU A 262 3.62 -11.26 17.12
N LYS A 263 3.27 -12.12 16.15
CA LYS A 263 4.13 -13.23 15.72
C LYS A 263 5.36 -12.78 14.91
N GLY A 264 5.34 -11.54 14.38
CA GLY A 264 6.38 -11.02 13.48
C GLY A 264 6.60 -11.85 12.20
N SER A 265 5.65 -12.71 11.83
CA SER A 265 5.78 -13.60 10.68
C SER A 265 5.79 -12.79 9.38
N GLY A 266 6.70 -13.11 8.45
CA GLY A 266 6.78 -12.45 7.13
C GLY A 266 7.27 -10.99 7.15
N ALA A 267 7.85 -10.52 8.26
CA ALA A 267 8.60 -9.27 8.30
C ALA A 267 10.05 -9.53 7.83
N HIS A 268 10.40 -8.97 6.68
CA HIS A 268 11.73 -9.01 6.09
C HIS A 268 12.19 -7.57 5.82
#